data_AF-A0AAD5GES4-F1
#
_entry.id   AF-A0AAD5GES4-F1
#
_cell.length_a   1.000
_cell.length_b   1.000
_cell.length_c   1.000
_cell.angle_alpha   90.00
_cell.angle_beta   90.00
_cell.angle_gamma   90.00
#
_symmetry.space_group_name_H-M   'P 1'
#
loop_
_entity.id
_entity.type
_entity.pdbx_description
1 polymer ?
#
loop_
_entity_poly.entity_id
_entity_poly.type
_entity_poly.pdbx_seq_one_letter_code
_entity_poly.pdbx_strand_id
1 'polypeptide(L)'
;LAFVRPCHLLLDHFDTTLKPQSKTRHILTHSIARDAHAPSTISTSAEKKGLETDPKALWERYTEWLYQHKELGLYLDVSRIGFTDEFVKEMEIKPPSSPEGRFTQILSVGIGGSALGPQFVAEALAPDNPPLKDNALMFANIRFIDNTDPAGIDHQIAQLGPELASTLVIVVSKSGGTPETRNGLLEVQKAFREAGLNFAKQGVAITQENSLLDNTARIEGWLARFPMFDWVGGRTSEMSAVGLLAAALQGIDIKEMLTGASLMDEATRIPVVKNNPAALLALCWYWASGGVGSKDMVVLPYKDSLLLFSRYLQQLVMESLGKEFDLDGNRVNQGLTVYGNKGSTDQHAYIQQLREGVHNFFATFIEVLRDRPPGHDWELEPGVTCGDYLFGMLQGTRSALYANGRESVTVTVQEVTPRSVGALIALYERAVGIYASLINVNAYHQPGVEAGKKAAGEVLALQKRVLSVLNEASCKDPVEPLSIEEVADRCHAPEDIEMIYKIIAHMAANDRAIIAEGDCGSPRSVKVFLGECNVDALYA
;
A
#
# COMPACT_ATOMS: atom_id res chain seq x y z
N LEU A 1 -1.52 12.97 -28.28
CA LEU A 1 -1.68 14.32 -28.89
C LEU A 1 -2.71 15.05 -28.03
N ALA A 2 -2.31 15.97 -27.15
CA ALA A 2 -3.24 16.61 -26.23
C ALA A 2 -4.14 17.61 -26.95
N PHE A 3 -5.46 17.35 -26.97
CA PHE A 3 -6.44 18.35 -27.38
C PHE A 3 -6.77 19.24 -26.17
N VAL A 4 -6.37 20.50 -26.24
CA VAL A 4 -6.75 21.53 -25.28
C VAL A 4 -7.97 22.26 -25.82
N ARG A 5 -9.15 22.05 -25.23
CA ARG A 5 -10.25 23.01 -25.32
C ARG A 5 -10.39 23.70 -23.95
N PRO A 6 -10.88 24.95 -23.88
CA PRO A 6 -10.81 25.80 -22.68
C PRO A 6 -11.43 25.23 -21.40
N CYS A 7 -12.21 24.13 -21.48
CA CYS A 7 -12.84 23.46 -20.34
C CYS A 7 -12.52 21.96 -20.24
N HIS A 8 -11.68 21.43 -21.13
CA HIS A 8 -11.35 19.99 -21.21
C HIS A 8 -9.92 19.79 -21.69
N LEU A 9 -9.11 19.13 -20.87
CA LEU A 9 -7.86 18.53 -21.30
C LEU A 9 -8.06 17.02 -21.41
N LEU A 10 -7.89 16.51 -22.61
CA LEU A 10 -7.76 15.09 -22.88
C LEU A 10 -6.26 14.77 -22.92
N LEU A 11 -5.75 14.09 -21.90
CA LEU A 11 -4.40 13.51 -21.93
C LEU A 11 -4.46 12.20 -22.72
N ASP A 12 -4.55 12.38 -24.04
CA ASP A 12 -4.80 11.29 -24.99
C ASP A 12 -3.51 10.58 -25.40
N HIS A 13 -3.52 9.26 -25.17
CA HIS A 13 -2.50 8.27 -25.51
C HIS A 13 -1.12 8.48 -24.86
N PHE A 14 -0.85 7.71 -23.80
CA PHE A 14 0.47 7.15 -23.56
C PHE A 14 0.54 5.81 -24.27
N ASP A 15 1.15 5.77 -25.44
CA ASP A 15 1.49 4.50 -26.06
C ASP A 15 2.64 3.86 -25.28
N THR A 16 2.29 3.09 -24.25
CA THR A 16 3.24 2.28 -23.47
C THR A 16 3.78 1.08 -24.26
N THR A 17 3.25 0.83 -25.47
CA THR A 17 3.72 -0.22 -26.39
C THR A 17 4.90 0.22 -27.26
N LEU A 18 5.30 1.50 -27.17
CA LEU A 18 6.50 2.00 -27.84
C LEU A 18 7.76 1.28 -27.32
N LYS A 19 8.33 0.43 -28.17
CA LYS A 19 9.70 -0.07 -28.00
C LYS A 19 10.64 1.14 -28.02
N PRO A 20 11.68 1.18 -27.16
CA PRO A 20 12.62 2.30 -27.14
C PRO A 20 13.18 2.54 -28.54
N GLN A 21 13.09 3.78 -29.04
CA GLN A 21 13.82 4.20 -30.22
C GLN A 21 15.32 4.20 -29.87
N SER A 22 15.93 3.04 -30.07
CA SER A 22 17.38 2.84 -30.02
C SER A 22 18.06 3.76 -31.03
N LYS A 23 18.67 4.84 -30.54
CA LYS A 23 19.96 5.28 -31.03
C LYS A 23 21.03 4.86 -30.03
N THR A 24 21.12 3.55 -29.81
CA THR A 24 22.27 2.96 -29.12
C THR A 24 22.78 1.86 -30.04
N ARG A 25 24.06 1.93 -30.41
CA ARG A 25 24.73 0.99 -31.32
C ARG A 25 24.32 -0.46 -30.99
N HIS A 26 23.57 -1.06 -31.90
CA HIS A 26 23.26 -2.48 -31.89
C HIS A 26 24.55 -3.29 -32.04
N ILE A 27 24.87 -4.11 -31.04
CA ILE A 27 25.67 -5.32 -31.27
C ILE A 27 24.66 -6.38 -31.70
N LEU A 28 24.74 -6.74 -32.98
CA LEU A 28 23.94 -7.79 -33.62
C LEU A 28 24.31 -9.16 -33.05
N THR A 29 23.31 -9.93 -32.64
CA THR A 29 23.34 -11.39 -32.77
C THR A 29 22.08 -11.83 -33.48
N HIS A 30 22.29 -12.38 -34.69
CA HIS A 30 21.25 -12.84 -35.59
C HIS A 30 20.49 -14.06 -35.04
N SER A 31 19.19 -14.08 -35.32
CA SER A 31 18.30 -15.25 -35.28
C SER A 31 18.69 -16.27 -36.36
N ILE A 32 18.55 -17.56 -36.04
CA ILE A 32 18.26 -18.62 -37.02
C ILE A 32 17.14 -19.50 -36.44
N ALA A 33 16.20 -19.86 -37.30
CA ALA A 33 14.87 -20.39 -37.01
C ALA A 33 14.74 -21.93 -37.11
N ARG A 34 13.53 -22.39 -36.71
CA ARG A 34 12.69 -23.51 -37.22
C ARG A 34 12.65 -24.89 -36.54
N ASP A 35 11.40 -25.22 -36.15
CA ASP A 35 10.59 -26.44 -36.34
C ASP A 35 11.20 -27.84 -36.17
N ALA A 36 10.61 -28.66 -35.27
CA ALA A 36 9.85 -29.89 -35.61
C ALA A 36 9.63 -30.85 -34.41
N HIS A 37 8.37 -31.29 -34.27
CA HIS A 37 7.85 -32.61 -33.85
C HIS A 37 8.27 -33.32 -32.52
N ALA A 38 7.24 -33.61 -31.70
CA ALA A 38 7.14 -34.77 -30.80
C ALA A 38 6.97 -36.09 -31.62
N PRO A 39 7.15 -37.34 -31.10
CA PRO A 39 6.83 -37.78 -29.72
C PRO A 39 7.74 -38.87 -29.10
N SER A 40 7.58 -39.15 -27.79
CA SER A 40 7.22 -40.47 -27.23
C SER A 40 7.43 -40.55 -25.71
N THR A 41 6.55 -41.33 -25.09
CA THR A 41 6.49 -41.76 -23.69
C THR A 41 7.67 -42.67 -23.32
N ILE A 42 8.15 -42.58 -22.07
CA ILE A 42 8.60 -43.72 -21.22
C ILE A 42 8.65 -43.24 -19.76
N SER A 43 8.08 -44.05 -18.86
CA SER A 43 8.25 -43.97 -17.41
C SER A 43 9.48 -44.79 -17.01
N THR A 44 10.30 -44.33 -16.05
CA THR A 44 10.95 -45.19 -15.05
C THR A 44 11.68 -44.36 -13.98
N SER A 45 11.47 -44.75 -12.71
CA SER A 45 12.35 -44.65 -11.53
C SER A 45 13.21 -43.41 -11.30
N ALA A 46 13.08 -42.81 -10.12
CA ALA A 46 13.96 -41.78 -9.58
C ALA A 46 15.42 -42.28 -9.46
N GLU A 47 16.20 -42.10 -10.52
CA GLU A 47 17.67 -42.10 -10.44
C GLU A 47 18.12 -40.76 -9.85
N LYS A 48 19.11 -40.81 -8.95
CA LYS A 48 19.83 -39.62 -8.49
C LYS A 48 20.47 -38.96 -9.71
N LYS A 49 19.86 -37.89 -10.22
CA LYS A 49 20.39 -37.13 -11.37
C LYS A 49 21.75 -36.54 -10.98
N GLY A 50 22.78 -36.90 -11.74
CA GLY A 50 24.07 -36.21 -11.73
C GLY A 50 23.94 -34.83 -12.38
N LEU A 51 25.06 -34.07 -12.44
CA LEU A 51 25.12 -32.77 -13.09
C LEU A 51 24.47 -32.78 -14.48
N GLU A 52 23.66 -31.76 -14.79
CA GLU A 52 23.04 -31.55 -16.10
C GLU A 52 24.11 -31.60 -17.21
N THR A 53 23.82 -32.33 -18.28
CA THR A 53 24.77 -32.56 -19.40
C THR A 53 24.24 -32.05 -20.73
N ASP A 54 22.96 -31.67 -20.81
CA ASP A 54 22.39 -31.10 -22.03
C ASP A 54 23.01 -29.71 -22.34
N PRO A 55 23.62 -29.50 -23.51
CA PRO A 55 24.31 -28.25 -23.83
C PRO A 55 23.39 -27.02 -23.89
N LYS A 56 22.11 -27.17 -24.24
CA LYS A 56 21.17 -26.03 -24.28
C LYS A 56 20.73 -25.65 -22.87
N ALA A 57 20.36 -26.62 -22.05
CA ALA A 57 20.03 -26.40 -20.64
C ALA A 57 21.22 -25.82 -19.86
N LEU A 58 22.45 -26.29 -20.14
CA LEU A 58 23.67 -25.72 -19.57
C LEU A 58 23.91 -24.28 -20.01
N TRP A 59 23.62 -23.94 -21.27
CA TRP A 59 23.74 -22.56 -21.76
C TRP A 59 22.71 -21.63 -21.13
N GLU A 60 21.46 -22.08 -21.01
CA GLU A 60 20.40 -21.34 -20.31
C GLU A 60 20.76 -21.12 -18.84
N ARG A 61 21.21 -22.18 -18.14
CA ARG A 61 21.74 -22.06 -16.77
C ARG A 61 22.92 -21.10 -16.69
N TYR A 62 23.86 -21.15 -17.63
CA TYR A 62 24.98 -20.20 -17.67
C TYR A 62 24.49 -18.76 -17.79
N THR A 63 23.51 -18.49 -18.64
CA THR A 63 22.94 -17.14 -18.79
C THR A 63 22.18 -16.66 -17.56
N GLU A 64 21.51 -17.57 -16.83
CA GLU A 64 20.77 -17.23 -15.62
C GLU A 64 21.68 -17.06 -14.39
N TRP A 65 22.73 -17.88 -14.28
CA TRP A 65 23.51 -18.03 -13.05
C TRP A 65 24.95 -17.53 -13.16
N LEU A 66 25.35 -16.86 -14.24
CA LEU A 66 26.63 -16.16 -14.28
C LEU A 66 26.54 -14.88 -13.44
N TYR A 67 27.21 -14.88 -12.29
CA TYR A 67 27.35 -13.67 -11.48
C TYR A 67 28.57 -12.86 -11.91
N GLN A 68 28.37 -11.56 -12.15
CA GLN A 68 29.44 -10.64 -12.53
C GLN A 68 29.45 -9.42 -11.61
N HIS A 69 30.56 -9.22 -10.88
CA HIS A 69 30.81 -7.99 -10.13
C HIS A 69 31.86 -7.14 -10.86
N LYS A 70 31.40 -6.21 -11.69
CA LYS A 70 32.24 -5.43 -12.62
C LYS A 70 33.34 -4.61 -11.93
N GLU A 71 33.05 -4.02 -10.77
CA GLU A 71 34.01 -3.17 -10.05
C GLU A 71 35.16 -3.96 -9.41
N LEU A 72 34.92 -5.23 -9.08
CA LEU A 72 35.91 -6.12 -8.47
C LEU A 72 36.62 -7.00 -9.50
N GLY A 73 36.23 -6.90 -10.79
CA GLY A 73 36.70 -7.80 -11.84
C GLY A 73 36.33 -9.26 -11.59
N LEU A 74 35.33 -9.54 -10.74
CA LEU A 74 34.94 -10.89 -10.34
C LEU A 74 33.90 -11.46 -11.31
N TYR A 75 34.16 -12.66 -11.79
CA TYR A 75 33.22 -13.47 -12.55
C TYR A 75 33.10 -14.80 -11.83
N LEU A 76 31.89 -15.13 -11.37
CA LEU A 76 31.59 -16.41 -10.76
C LEU A 76 30.58 -17.14 -11.63
N ASP A 77 31.05 -18.15 -12.34
CA ASP A 77 30.20 -19.07 -13.11
C ASP A 77 29.64 -20.13 -12.14
N VAL A 78 28.50 -19.82 -11.53
CA VAL A 78 27.81 -20.73 -10.62
C VAL A 78 27.04 -21.82 -11.38
N SER A 79 26.87 -21.67 -12.70
CA SER A 79 26.10 -22.60 -13.52
C SER A 79 26.75 -23.98 -13.65
N ARG A 80 28.09 -24.04 -13.53
CA ARG A 80 28.89 -25.27 -13.56
C ARG A 80 29.04 -25.93 -12.19
N ILE A 81 28.49 -25.32 -11.14
CA ILE A 81 28.44 -25.92 -9.81
C ILE A 81 27.26 -26.89 -9.77
N GLY A 82 27.58 -28.14 -9.49
CA GLY A 82 26.60 -29.22 -9.34
C GLY A 82 25.91 -29.13 -8.00
N PHE A 83 24.97 -28.19 -7.86
CA PHE A 83 23.99 -28.27 -6.79
C PHE A 83 23.03 -29.41 -7.12
N THR A 84 22.90 -30.38 -6.21
CA THR A 84 21.86 -31.40 -6.35
C THR A 84 20.49 -30.72 -6.26
N ASP A 85 19.46 -31.29 -6.88
CA ASP A 85 18.10 -30.77 -6.77
C ASP A 85 17.67 -30.70 -5.28
N GLU A 86 18.18 -31.61 -4.44
CA GLU A 86 18.02 -31.56 -2.99
C GLU A 86 18.70 -30.34 -2.36
N PHE A 87 19.93 -30.00 -2.75
CA PHE A 87 20.64 -28.83 -2.24
C PHE A 87 19.97 -27.51 -2.67
N VAL A 88 19.46 -27.45 -3.91
CA VAL A 88 18.70 -26.28 -4.38
C VAL A 88 17.39 -26.15 -3.59
N LYS A 89 16.66 -27.26 -3.35
CA LYS A 89 15.46 -27.29 -2.49
C LYS A 89 15.74 -26.98 -1.02
N GLU A 90 16.95 -27.23 -0.53
CA GLU A 90 17.38 -26.82 0.81
C GLU A 90 17.67 -25.31 0.90
N MET A 91 18.02 -24.67 -0.22
CA MET A 91 18.23 -23.22 -0.30
C MET A 91 16.94 -22.43 -0.56
N GLU A 92 15.84 -23.09 -0.93
CA GLU A 92 14.53 -22.44 -1.05
C GLU A 92 14.00 -22.01 0.32
N ILE A 93 13.67 -20.72 0.44
CA ILE A 93 13.04 -20.17 1.64
C ILE A 93 11.62 -20.73 1.72
N LYS A 94 11.41 -21.67 2.64
CA LYS A 94 10.12 -22.33 2.92
C LYS A 94 9.66 -22.10 4.35
N PRO A 95 8.34 -22.11 4.62
CA PRO A 95 7.85 -22.02 5.99
C PRO A 95 8.22 -23.32 6.71
N PRO A 96 8.74 -23.25 7.96
CA PRO A 96 9.28 -24.41 8.65
C PRO A 96 8.22 -25.46 9.02
N SER A 97 6.97 -25.03 9.19
CA SER A 97 5.87 -25.87 9.70
C SER A 97 4.71 -26.02 8.70
N SER A 98 4.88 -25.54 7.47
CA SER A 98 3.83 -25.58 6.45
C SER A 98 3.64 -27.00 5.89
N PRO A 99 2.42 -27.56 5.91
CA PRO A 99 2.11 -28.83 5.24
C PRO A 99 2.38 -28.80 3.74
N GLU A 100 2.26 -27.62 3.13
CA GLU A 100 2.47 -27.37 1.70
C GLU A 100 3.97 -27.30 1.33
N GLY A 101 4.87 -27.19 2.32
CA GLY A 101 6.31 -27.04 2.08
C GLY A 101 6.71 -25.74 1.40
N ARG A 102 5.78 -24.78 1.29
CA ARG A 102 5.94 -23.46 0.65
C ARG A 102 5.03 -22.44 1.33
N PHE A 103 5.35 -21.16 1.15
CA PHE A 103 4.45 -20.09 1.58
C PHE A 103 3.25 -20.04 0.62
N THR A 104 2.07 -19.72 1.16
CA THR A 104 0.81 -19.64 0.38
C THR A 104 0.13 -18.30 0.53
N GLN A 105 0.33 -17.60 1.65
CA GLN A 105 -0.29 -16.32 1.96
C GLN A 105 0.77 -15.25 2.24
N ILE A 106 0.42 -13.98 2.00
CA ILE A 106 1.21 -12.82 2.43
C ILE A 106 0.38 -12.01 3.42
N LEU A 107 0.98 -11.66 4.56
CA LEU A 107 0.42 -10.68 5.50
C LEU A 107 1.34 -9.47 5.57
N SER A 108 0.90 -8.34 5.02
CA SER A 108 1.65 -7.08 5.07
C SER A 108 1.17 -6.22 6.23
N VAL A 109 2.08 -5.87 7.14
CA VAL A 109 1.84 -5.04 8.32
C VAL A 109 2.54 -3.69 8.13
N GLY A 110 1.77 -2.62 7.99
CA GLY A 110 2.28 -1.29 7.67
C GLY A 110 1.14 -0.29 7.53
N ILE A 111 1.37 1.00 7.76
CA ILE A 111 0.34 2.05 7.67
C ILE A 111 0.74 3.17 6.70
N GLY A 112 -0.26 3.86 6.14
CA GLY A 112 -0.08 4.98 5.23
C GLY A 112 0.69 4.56 3.98
N GLY A 113 1.84 5.17 3.74
CA GLY A 113 2.65 4.88 2.55
C GLY A 113 3.19 3.46 2.49
N SER A 114 3.25 2.81 3.66
CA SER A 114 3.67 1.42 3.82
C SER A 114 2.57 0.41 3.48
N ALA A 115 1.35 0.86 3.17
CA ALA A 115 0.21 -0.01 2.85
C ALA A 115 -0.64 0.47 1.68
N LEU A 116 -0.90 1.77 1.52
CA LEU A 116 -1.83 2.28 0.50
C LEU A 116 -1.36 2.04 -0.94
N GLY A 117 -0.06 2.19 -1.21
CA GLY A 117 0.54 1.82 -2.50
C GLY A 117 0.40 0.31 -2.77
N PRO A 118 0.91 -0.56 -1.86
CA PRO A 118 0.80 -2.00 -2.02
C PRO A 118 -0.64 -2.51 -2.16
N GLN A 119 -1.58 -1.94 -1.40
CA GLN A 119 -3.02 -2.23 -1.52
C GLN A 119 -3.55 -1.88 -2.91
N PHE A 120 -3.24 -0.68 -3.40
CA PHE A 120 -3.65 -0.26 -4.74
C PHE A 120 -3.08 -1.18 -5.83
N VAL A 121 -1.79 -1.49 -5.78
CA VAL A 121 -1.14 -2.34 -6.79
C VAL A 121 -1.65 -3.77 -6.74
N ALA A 122 -1.88 -4.32 -5.54
CA ALA A 122 -2.50 -5.63 -5.38
C ALA A 122 -3.90 -5.68 -6.02
N GLU A 123 -4.80 -4.74 -5.67
CA GLU A 123 -6.14 -4.67 -6.27
C GLU A 123 -6.10 -4.48 -7.80
N ALA A 124 -5.14 -3.70 -8.28
CA ALA A 124 -5.06 -3.36 -9.70
C ALA A 124 -4.52 -4.50 -10.58
N LEU A 125 -3.62 -5.33 -10.05
CA LEU A 125 -2.76 -6.19 -10.86
C LEU A 125 -2.59 -7.63 -10.34
N ALA A 126 -2.98 -7.92 -9.09
CA ALA A 126 -2.84 -9.28 -8.59
C ALA A 126 -3.71 -10.23 -9.42
N PRO A 127 -3.16 -11.37 -9.87
CA PRO A 127 -3.96 -12.36 -10.58
C PRO A 127 -4.97 -13.00 -9.64
N ASP A 128 -6.19 -13.26 -10.12
CA ASP A 128 -7.23 -13.96 -9.33
C ASP A 128 -6.78 -15.35 -8.85
N ASN A 129 -6.02 -16.03 -9.70
CA ASN A 129 -5.42 -17.34 -9.44
C ASN A 129 -3.95 -17.27 -9.88
N PRO A 130 -3.03 -16.82 -9.00
CA PRO A 130 -1.62 -16.79 -9.33
C PRO A 130 -1.17 -18.20 -9.71
N PRO A 131 -0.51 -18.40 -10.86
CA PRO A 131 0.01 -19.72 -11.20
C PRO A 131 1.02 -20.09 -10.12
N LEU A 132 0.67 -21.11 -9.34
CA LEU A 132 1.59 -21.79 -8.44
C LEU A 132 2.68 -22.42 -9.30
N LYS A 133 3.69 -21.66 -9.68
CA LYS A 133 4.87 -22.22 -10.34
C LYS A 133 5.60 -23.09 -9.32
N ASP A 134 6.26 -24.13 -9.81
CA ASP A 134 7.09 -25.05 -9.00
C ASP A 134 8.23 -24.37 -8.22
N ASN A 135 8.41 -23.05 -8.39
CA ASN A 135 9.35 -22.22 -7.66
C ASN A 135 8.64 -21.66 -6.42
N ALA A 136 9.14 -21.99 -5.23
CA ALA A 136 8.52 -21.78 -3.91
C ALA A 136 8.18 -20.32 -3.49
N LEU A 137 8.28 -19.34 -4.39
CA LEU A 137 8.21 -17.90 -4.10
C LEU A 137 7.09 -17.12 -4.82
N MET A 138 6.18 -17.79 -5.56
CA MET A 138 5.00 -17.13 -6.17
C MET A 138 3.73 -17.44 -5.39
N PHE A 139 3.08 -16.40 -4.85
CA PHE A 139 2.09 -16.49 -3.78
C PHE A 139 0.67 -16.13 -4.19
N ALA A 140 -0.26 -16.68 -3.41
CA ALA A 140 -1.65 -16.29 -3.36
C ALA A 140 -1.86 -15.05 -2.46
N ASN A 141 -3.07 -14.52 -2.55
CA ASN A 141 -3.70 -13.42 -1.83
C ASN A 141 -2.87 -12.74 -0.72
N ILE A 142 -2.60 -11.45 -0.92
CA ILE A 142 -2.05 -10.58 0.11
C ILE A 142 -3.17 -10.05 1.02
N ARG A 143 -2.88 -9.99 2.32
CA ARG A 143 -3.71 -9.35 3.34
C ARG A 143 -2.95 -8.21 4.00
N PHE A 144 -3.68 -7.24 4.55
CA PHE A 144 -3.09 -6.04 5.13
C PHE A 144 -3.57 -5.80 6.56
N ILE A 145 -2.62 -5.47 7.45
CA ILE A 145 -2.88 -4.85 8.74
C ILE A 145 -2.31 -3.43 8.68
N ASP A 146 -3.20 -2.45 8.51
CA ASP A 146 -2.85 -1.03 8.36
C ASP A 146 -3.43 -0.12 9.43
N ASN A 147 -4.07 -0.69 10.46
CA ASN A 147 -4.67 0.04 11.56
C ASN A 147 -4.37 -0.67 12.90
N THR A 148 -4.48 0.05 14.02
CA THR A 148 -4.30 -0.49 15.37
C THR A 148 -5.60 -1.01 16.00
N ASP A 149 -6.71 -0.97 15.26
CA ASP A 149 -8.01 -1.51 15.69
C ASP A 149 -7.91 -3.02 15.94
N PRO A 150 -8.09 -3.50 17.20
CA PRO A 150 -7.96 -4.91 17.53
C PRO A 150 -8.87 -5.81 16.71
N ALA A 151 -10.13 -5.42 16.47
CA ALA A 151 -11.07 -6.24 15.73
C ALA A 151 -10.63 -6.46 14.28
N GLY A 152 -10.01 -5.44 13.67
CA GLY A 152 -9.44 -5.54 12.33
C GLY A 152 -8.25 -6.50 12.28
N ILE A 153 -7.36 -6.42 13.27
CA ILE A 153 -6.20 -7.32 13.40
C ILE A 153 -6.67 -8.77 13.61
N ASP A 154 -7.57 -8.98 14.58
CA ASP A 154 -8.15 -10.28 14.91
C ASP A 154 -8.84 -10.90 13.69
N HIS A 155 -9.57 -10.09 12.92
CA HIS A 155 -10.23 -10.56 11.70
C HIS A 155 -9.23 -11.07 10.66
N GLN A 156 -8.11 -10.35 10.42
CA GLN A 156 -7.09 -10.81 9.47
C GLN A 156 -6.42 -12.11 9.93
N ILE A 157 -6.09 -12.21 11.22
CA ILE A 157 -5.48 -13.41 11.81
C ILE A 157 -6.45 -14.59 11.73
N ALA A 158 -7.71 -14.39 12.09
CA ALA A 158 -8.75 -15.42 12.04
C ALA A 158 -9.03 -15.91 10.61
N GLN A 159 -9.02 -15.00 9.62
CA GLN A 159 -9.18 -15.36 8.20
C GLN A 159 -8.01 -16.18 7.65
N LEU A 160 -6.79 -15.99 8.17
CA LEU A 160 -5.66 -16.87 7.84
C LEU A 160 -5.86 -18.24 8.49
N GLY A 161 -6.29 -18.30 9.76
CA GLY A 161 -6.54 -19.54 10.48
C GLY A 161 -5.35 -20.52 10.36
N PRO A 162 -5.55 -21.75 9.82
CA PRO A 162 -4.47 -22.71 9.66
C PRO A 162 -3.40 -22.28 8.62
N GLU A 163 -3.72 -21.39 7.69
CA GLU A 163 -2.76 -20.87 6.70
C GLU A 163 -1.71 -19.94 7.33
N LEU A 164 -1.85 -19.57 8.61
CA LEU A 164 -0.81 -18.84 9.34
C LEU A 164 0.55 -19.58 9.31
N ALA A 165 0.52 -20.92 9.33
CA ALA A 165 1.71 -21.77 9.23
C ALA A 165 2.45 -21.68 7.88
N SER A 166 1.76 -21.20 6.83
CA SER A 166 2.29 -20.98 5.49
C SER A 166 2.27 -19.51 5.07
N THR A 167 2.10 -18.58 6.01
CA THR A 167 2.06 -17.14 5.74
C THR A 167 3.44 -16.49 5.82
N LEU A 168 3.80 -15.68 4.82
CA LEU A 168 4.96 -14.78 4.89
C LEU A 168 4.49 -13.42 5.43
N VAL A 169 5.09 -12.94 6.51
CA VAL A 169 4.75 -11.66 7.12
C VAL A 169 5.75 -10.59 6.69
N ILE A 170 5.28 -9.56 6.00
CA ILE A 170 6.07 -8.40 5.58
C ILE A 170 5.79 -7.25 6.54
N VAL A 171 6.79 -6.82 7.31
CA VAL A 171 6.63 -5.70 8.24
C VAL A 171 7.31 -4.46 7.66
N VAL A 172 6.53 -3.41 7.44
CA VAL A 172 6.99 -2.20 6.73
C VAL A 172 6.87 -0.99 7.64
N SER A 173 8.02 -0.48 8.09
CA SER A 173 8.09 0.79 8.83
C SER A 173 9.47 1.42 8.67
N LYS A 174 9.51 2.66 8.19
CA LYS A 174 10.76 3.40 7.98
C LYS A 174 11.59 3.52 9.26
N SER A 175 11.00 4.04 10.34
CA SER A 175 11.67 4.23 11.63
C SER A 175 11.62 3.00 12.54
N GLY A 176 10.70 2.06 12.27
CA GLY A 176 10.37 0.95 13.16
C GLY A 176 9.61 1.37 14.43
N GLY A 177 9.38 2.68 14.63
CA GLY A 177 8.70 3.23 15.81
C GLY A 177 7.22 3.55 15.59
N THR A 178 6.68 3.28 14.40
CA THR A 178 5.26 3.55 14.08
C THR A 178 4.35 2.69 14.97
N PRO A 179 3.53 3.29 15.87
CA PRO A 179 2.76 2.54 16.85
C PRO A 179 1.83 1.50 16.23
N GLU A 180 1.11 1.85 15.17
CA GLU A 180 0.13 0.98 14.51
C GLU A 180 0.81 -0.27 13.93
N THR A 181 1.90 -0.07 13.18
CA THR A 181 2.70 -1.19 12.63
C THR A 181 3.32 -2.05 13.74
N ARG A 182 3.82 -1.42 14.80
CA ARG A 182 4.41 -2.14 15.94
C ARG A 182 3.36 -2.96 16.68
N ASN A 183 2.17 -2.41 16.90
CA ASN A 183 1.07 -3.13 17.57
C ASN A 183 0.62 -4.31 16.72
N GLY A 184 0.40 -4.10 15.41
CA GLY A 184 0.09 -5.19 14.47
C GLY A 184 1.16 -6.29 14.47
N LEU A 185 2.45 -5.92 14.48
CA LEU A 185 3.54 -6.89 14.61
C LEU A 185 3.44 -7.71 15.90
N LEU A 186 3.20 -7.06 17.04
CA LEU A 186 3.15 -7.75 18.33
C LEU A 186 1.95 -8.71 18.44
N GLU A 187 0.79 -8.33 17.90
CA GLU A 187 -0.39 -9.19 17.84
C GLU A 187 -0.16 -10.38 16.90
N VAL A 188 0.47 -10.17 15.74
CA VAL A 188 0.84 -11.27 14.84
C VAL A 188 1.86 -12.19 15.52
N GLN A 189 2.89 -11.64 16.19
CA GLN A 189 3.84 -12.46 16.95
C GLN A 189 3.17 -13.24 18.08
N LYS A 190 2.15 -12.68 18.74
CA LYS A 190 1.33 -13.39 19.73
C LYS A 190 0.60 -14.56 19.09
N ALA A 191 -0.11 -14.35 17.98
CA ALA A 191 -0.81 -15.42 17.26
C ALA A 191 0.15 -16.53 16.79
N PHE A 192 1.36 -16.17 16.34
CA PHE A 192 2.40 -17.15 16.03
C PHE A 192 2.80 -17.99 17.25
N ARG A 193 3.00 -17.36 18.43
CA ARG A 193 3.32 -18.09 19.67
C ARG A 193 2.20 -19.04 20.08
N GLU A 194 0.94 -18.58 20.03
CA GLU A 194 -0.25 -19.39 20.37
C GLU A 194 -0.42 -20.58 19.41
N ALA A 195 -0.04 -20.42 18.14
CA ALA A 195 -0.01 -21.50 17.15
C ALA A 195 1.24 -22.39 17.21
N GLY A 196 2.18 -22.13 18.13
CA GLY A 196 3.45 -22.87 18.22
C GLY A 196 4.40 -22.63 17.02
N LEU A 197 4.23 -21.51 16.31
CA LEU A 197 5.01 -21.13 15.14
C LEU A 197 6.17 -20.20 15.51
N ASN A 198 7.23 -20.23 14.70
CA ASN A 198 8.38 -19.33 14.86
C ASN A 198 8.31 -18.16 13.88
N PHE A 199 7.91 -16.98 14.38
CA PHE A 199 7.79 -15.77 13.57
C PHE A 199 9.06 -15.42 12.79
N ALA A 200 10.25 -15.57 13.38
CA ALA A 200 11.51 -15.20 12.72
C ALA A 200 11.78 -16.01 11.44
N LYS A 201 11.16 -17.19 11.30
CA LYS A 201 11.25 -18.03 10.09
C LYS A 201 10.20 -17.72 9.03
N GLN A 202 9.35 -16.73 9.27
CA GLN A 202 8.27 -16.32 8.38
C GLN A 202 8.14 -14.79 8.28
N GLY A 203 8.97 -14.02 8.99
CA GLY A 203 8.98 -12.56 8.98
C GLY A 203 10.09 -11.98 8.10
N VAL A 204 9.77 -10.91 7.38
CA VAL A 204 10.73 -10.02 6.70
C VAL A 204 10.46 -8.57 7.07
N ALA A 205 11.49 -7.74 7.06
CA ALA A 205 11.38 -6.30 7.37
C ALA A 205 11.69 -5.44 6.14
N ILE A 206 10.93 -4.39 5.91
CA ILE A 206 11.26 -3.29 5.00
C ILE A 206 11.38 -2.02 5.83
N THR A 207 12.61 -1.53 5.98
CA THR A 207 12.91 -0.51 6.99
C THR A 207 14.23 0.21 6.72
N GLN A 208 14.43 1.36 7.36
CA GLN A 208 15.70 2.05 7.32
C GLN A 208 16.77 1.26 8.09
N GLU A 209 18.00 1.23 7.57
CA GLU A 209 19.12 0.60 8.25
C GLU A 209 19.34 1.21 9.64
N ASN A 210 19.63 0.37 10.64
CA ASN A 210 19.79 0.74 12.05
C ASN A 210 18.54 1.30 12.74
N SER A 211 17.36 1.22 12.12
CA SER A 211 16.09 1.56 12.76
C SER A 211 15.75 0.59 13.90
N LEU A 212 14.68 0.89 14.66
CA LEU A 212 14.20 -0.03 15.70
C LEU A 212 13.82 -1.39 15.10
N LEU A 213 13.08 -1.38 13.98
CA LEU A 213 12.63 -2.60 13.30
C LEU A 213 13.79 -3.36 12.66
N ASP A 214 14.78 -2.66 12.11
CA ASP A 214 15.98 -3.28 11.54
C ASP A 214 16.76 -4.06 12.60
N ASN A 215 16.94 -3.42 13.78
CA ASN A 215 17.60 -4.04 14.91
C ASN A 215 16.80 -5.22 15.47
N THR A 216 15.47 -5.09 15.62
CA THR A 216 14.59 -6.20 16.02
C THR A 216 14.73 -7.38 15.06
N ALA A 217 14.57 -7.16 13.76
CA ALA A 217 14.67 -8.21 12.75
C ALA A 217 16.05 -8.88 12.73
N ARG A 218 17.12 -8.11 12.92
CA ARG A 218 18.50 -8.62 12.98
C ARG A 218 18.76 -9.44 14.24
N ILE A 219 18.29 -8.97 15.40
CA ILE A 219 18.51 -9.64 16.70
C ILE A 219 17.69 -10.94 16.79
N GLU A 220 16.44 -10.90 16.33
CA GLU A 220 15.54 -12.06 16.33
C GLU A 220 15.84 -13.05 15.19
N GLY A 221 16.65 -12.65 14.20
CA GLY A 221 17.07 -13.53 13.10
C GLY A 221 15.97 -13.79 12.06
N TRP A 222 15.28 -12.72 11.66
CA TRP A 222 14.24 -12.76 10.62
C TRP A 222 14.82 -13.18 9.26
N LEU A 223 13.97 -13.66 8.36
CA LEU A 223 14.38 -14.22 7.06
C LEU A 223 15.18 -13.24 6.20
N ALA A 224 14.74 -11.99 6.14
CA ALA A 224 15.36 -10.96 5.33
C ALA A 224 15.01 -9.56 5.83
N ARG A 225 15.87 -8.60 5.46
CA ARG A 225 15.71 -7.17 5.71
C ARG A 225 15.97 -6.44 4.40
N PHE A 226 15.05 -5.57 4.00
CA PHE A 226 15.13 -4.77 2.78
C PHE A 226 15.24 -3.29 3.15
N PRO A 227 16.20 -2.55 2.56
CA PRO A 227 16.45 -1.18 2.95
C PRO A 227 15.35 -0.24 2.44
N MET A 228 14.95 0.69 3.30
CA MET A 228 14.18 1.88 2.95
C MET A 228 15.04 3.12 3.23
N PHE A 229 15.29 3.92 2.20
CA PHE A 229 16.17 5.09 2.31
C PHE A 229 15.45 6.33 2.83
N ASP A 230 16.20 7.28 3.38
CA ASP A 230 15.70 8.55 3.91
C ASP A 230 15.03 9.43 2.85
N TRP A 231 15.58 9.44 1.63
CA TRP A 231 15.02 10.15 0.47
C TRP A 231 13.79 9.48 -0.14
N VAL A 232 13.44 8.25 0.28
CA VAL A 232 12.17 7.62 -0.10
C VAL A 232 11.09 8.09 0.88
N GLY A 233 10.23 8.99 0.42
CA GLY A 233 9.03 9.41 1.14
C GLY A 233 8.02 8.26 1.25
N GLY A 234 7.27 8.18 2.34
CA GLY A 234 6.28 7.10 2.54
C GLY A 234 5.22 7.07 1.43
N ARG A 235 4.59 8.21 1.13
CA ARG A 235 3.58 8.30 0.06
C ARG A 235 4.13 8.17 -1.37
N THR A 236 5.45 8.07 -1.52
CA THR A 236 6.16 7.87 -2.79
C THR A 236 7.05 6.62 -2.76
N SER A 237 6.73 5.64 -1.90
CA SER A 237 7.56 4.45 -1.71
C SER A 237 7.12 3.23 -2.54
N GLU A 238 6.05 3.34 -3.33
CA GLU A 238 5.50 2.20 -4.07
C GLU A 238 6.52 1.58 -5.04
N MET A 239 7.32 2.43 -5.71
CA MET A 239 8.39 1.99 -6.62
C MET A 239 9.69 1.58 -5.90
N SER A 240 9.66 1.42 -4.57
CA SER A 240 10.80 0.95 -3.76
C SER A 240 10.56 -0.49 -3.27
N ALA A 241 11.42 -0.99 -2.38
CA ALA A 241 11.20 -2.28 -1.73
C ALA A 241 9.79 -2.40 -1.11
N VAL A 242 9.22 -1.30 -0.60
CA VAL A 242 7.89 -1.24 0.02
C VAL A 242 6.80 -1.84 -0.86
N GLY A 243 6.66 -1.39 -2.11
CA GLY A 243 5.66 -1.92 -3.04
C GLY A 243 6.16 -3.08 -3.88
N LEU A 244 7.40 -3.00 -4.38
CA LEU A 244 7.93 -3.98 -5.33
C LEU A 244 8.11 -5.37 -4.71
N LEU A 245 8.44 -5.48 -3.42
CA LEU A 245 8.50 -6.81 -2.79
C LEU A 245 7.11 -7.44 -2.77
N ALA A 246 6.11 -6.73 -2.25
CA ALA A 246 4.73 -7.23 -2.21
C ALA A 246 4.20 -7.58 -3.61
N ALA A 247 4.49 -6.77 -4.62
CA ALA A 247 4.09 -7.02 -6.00
C ALA A 247 4.78 -8.25 -6.59
N ALA A 248 6.11 -8.37 -6.45
CA ALA A 248 6.87 -9.51 -6.98
C ALA A 248 6.41 -10.84 -6.38
N LEU A 249 6.12 -10.84 -5.08
CA LEU A 249 5.64 -12.00 -4.34
C LEU A 249 4.26 -12.47 -4.83
N GLN A 250 3.41 -11.56 -5.32
CA GLN A 250 2.12 -11.88 -5.96
C GLN A 250 2.25 -12.28 -7.45
N GLY A 251 3.47 -12.36 -7.97
CA GLY A 251 3.72 -12.69 -9.38
C GLY A 251 3.52 -11.53 -10.35
N ILE A 252 3.38 -10.30 -9.85
CA ILE A 252 3.28 -9.09 -10.69
C ILE A 252 4.66 -8.79 -11.30
N ASP A 253 4.69 -8.45 -12.59
CA ASP A 253 5.92 -8.06 -13.27
C ASP A 253 6.40 -6.67 -12.83
N ILE A 254 7.21 -6.66 -11.77
CA ILE A 254 7.79 -5.44 -11.21
C ILE A 254 8.77 -4.73 -12.16
N LYS A 255 9.37 -5.44 -13.12
CA LYS A 255 10.25 -4.81 -14.12
C LYS A 255 9.43 -3.98 -15.08
N GLU A 256 8.25 -4.49 -15.46
CA GLU A 256 7.30 -3.75 -16.27
C GLU A 256 6.72 -2.55 -15.52
N MET A 257 6.41 -2.66 -14.21
CA MET A 257 6.04 -1.51 -13.38
C MET A 257 7.10 -0.41 -13.40
N LEU A 258 8.35 -0.77 -13.11
CA LEU A 258 9.48 0.17 -13.13
C LEU A 258 9.72 0.76 -14.52
N THR A 259 9.56 -0.03 -15.57
CA THR A 259 9.67 0.44 -16.95
C THR A 259 8.59 1.48 -17.25
N GLY A 260 7.35 1.23 -16.84
CA GLY A 260 6.24 2.18 -16.97
C GLY A 260 6.50 3.50 -16.25
N ALA A 261 6.93 3.42 -14.99
CA ALA A 261 7.29 4.60 -14.20
C ALA A 261 8.43 5.39 -14.87
N SER A 262 9.49 4.70 -15.31
CA SER A 262 10.64 5.31 -16.01
C SER A 262 10.23 6.02 -17.30
N LEU A 263 9.34 5.42 -18.10
CA LEU A 263 8.85 6.04 -19.34
C LEU A 263 8.08 7.33 -19.05
N MET A 264 7.25 7.35 -18.00
CA MET A 264 6.54 8.56 -17.59
C MET A 264 7.50 9.61 -17.03
N ASP A 265 8.53 9.18 -16.33
CA ASP A 265 9.59 10.06 -15.84
C ASP A 265 10.32 10.76 -17.00
N GLU A 266 10.65 10.03 -18.07
CA GLU A 266 11.21 10.62 -19.31
C GLU A 266 10.23 11.57 -19.99
N ALA A 267 8.96 11.16 -20.12
CA ALA A 267 7.90 11.97 -20.75
C ALA A 267 7.63 13.30 -20.01
N THR A 268 7.89 13.33 -18.71
CA THR A 268 7.65 14.50 -17.85
C THR A 268 8.91 15.28 -17.50
N ARG A 269 10.10 14.77 -17.81
CA ARG A 269 11.38 15.47 -17.59
C ARG A 269 11.79 16.29 -18.81
N ILE A 270 10.83 17.02 -19.37
CA ILE A 270 11.03 17.92 -20.51
C ILE A 270 10.60 19.35 -20.17
N PRO A 271 11.28 20.37 -20.72
CA PRO A 271 10.97 21.78 -20.41
C PRO A 271 9.73 22.31 -21.15
N VAL A 272 9.28 21.62 -22.21
CA VAL A 272 8.17 22.08 -23.05
C VAL A 272 6.84 21.67 -22.40
N VAL A 273 6.23 22.60 -21.67
CA VAL A 273 4.99 22.41 -20.90
C VAL A 273 3.88 21.72 -21.70
N LYS A 274 3.60 22.17 -22.93
CA LYS A 274 2.53 21.62 -23.78
C LYS A 274 2.70 20.13 -24.14
N ASN A 275 3.90 19.59 -23.98
CA ASN A 275 4.22 18.19 -24.24
C ASN A 275 4.42 17.39 -22.94
N ASN A 276 4.44 18.06 -21.79
CA ASN A 276 4.71 17.46 -20.49
C ASN A 276 3.38 17.14 -19.80
N PRO A 277 3.00 15.86 -19.69
CA PRO A 277 1.67 15.50 -19.22
C PRO A 277 1.44 15.80 -17.75
N ALA A 278 2.47 15.64 -16.90
CA ALA A 278 2.37 16.00 -15.49
C ALA A 278 2.24 17.51 -15.30
N ALA A 279 2.95 18.30 -16.11
CA ALA A 279 2.82 19.76 -16.08
C ALA A 279 1.42 20.20 -16.55
N LEU A 280 0.90 19.61 -17.61
CA LEU A 280 -0.46 19.86 -18.07
C LEU A 280 -1.50 19.50 -17.01
N LEU A 281 -1.36 18.33 -16.37
CA LEU A 281 -2.24 17.89 -15.30
C LEU A 281 -2.21 18.85 -14.10
N ALA A 282 -1.01 19.24 -13.65
CA ALA A 282 -0.84 20.22 -12.57
C ALA A 282 -1.44 21.59 -12.93
N LEU A 283 -1.30 22.06 -14.17
CA LEU A 283 -1.90 23.31 -14.63
C LEU A 283 -3.43 23.22 -14.69
N CYS A 284 -4.00 22.07 -15.04
CA CYS A 284 -5.43 21.84 -14.95
C CYS A 284 -5.93 21.95 -13.51
N TRP A 285 -5.22 21.34 -12.56
CA TRP A 285 -5.56 21.46 -11.13
C TRP A 285 -5.47 22.91 -10.68
N TYR A 286 -4.40 23.61 -11.06
CA TYR A 286 -4.18 25.01 -10.67
C TYR A 286 -5.27 25.91 -11.22
N TRP A 287 -5.62 25.74 -12.49
CA TRP A 287 -6.69 26.51 -13.11
C TRP A 287 -8.07 26.20 -12.49
N ALA A 288 -8.38 24.92 -12.29
CA ALA A 288 -9.67 24.49 -11.74
C ALA A 288 -9.87 24.95 -10.29
N SER A 289 -8.81 24.99 -9.49
CA SER A 289 -8.84 25.37 -8.07
C SER A 289 -8.49 26.84 -7.81
N GLY A 290 -8.21 27.62 -8.86
CA GLY A 290 -7.75 29.01 -8.76
C GLY A 290 -6.36 29.16 -8.12
N GLY A 291 -5.56 28.09 -8.06
CA GLY A 291 -4.24 28.06 -7.43
C GLY A 291 -4.24 28.14 -5.91
N VAL A 292 -5.42 28.09 -5.29
CA VAL A 292 -5.63 28.23 -3.83
C VAL A 292 -6.39 27.05 -3.23
N GLY A 293 -6.59 25.98 -4.01
CA GLY A 293 -7.30 24.81 -3.51
C GLY A 293 -8.80 25.02 -3.30
N SER A 294 -9.42 25.97 -4.03
CA SER A 294 -10.85 26.32 -3.83
C SER A 294 -11.85 25.23 -4.24
N LYS A 295 -11.37 24.13 -4.84
CA LYS A 295 -12.18 23.01 -5.29
C LYS A 295 -11.53 21.68 -4.91
N ASP A 296 -12.38 20.71 -4.59
CA ASP A 296 -12.02 19.33 -4.36
C ASP A 296 -11.77 18.60 -5.70
N MET A 297 -10.85 17.63 -5.69
CA MET A 297 -10.58 16.72 -6.80
C MET A 297 -11.41 15.44 -6.62
N VAL A 298 -12.33 15.19 -7.54
CA VAL A 298 -13.08 13.92 -7.59
C VAL A 298 -12.42 12.98 -8.57
N VAL A 299 -11.94 11.82 -8.13
CA VAL A 299 -11.30 10.82 -9.00
C VAL A 299 -12.29 9.71 -9.31
N LEU A 300 -12.60 9.53 -10.59
CA LEU A 300 -13.61 8.59 -11.09
C LEU A 300 -12.97 7.60 -12.07
N PRO A 301 -12.36 6.51 -11.58
CA PRO A 301 -11.90 5.44 -12.45
C PRO A 301 -13.09 4.64 -12.98
N TYR A 302 -13.12 4.40 -14.29
CA TYR A 302 -14.08 3.50 -14.94
C TYR A 302 -13.44 2.14 -15.21
N LYS A 303 -12.95 1.53 -14.14
CA LYS A 303 -12.40 0.18 -14.11
C LYS A 303 -12.38 -0.29 -12.66
N ASP A 304 -12.96 -1.46 -12.41
CA ASP A 304 -13.08 -2.01 -11.05
C ASP A 304 -11.72 -2.23 -10.38
N SER A 305 -10.73 -2.72 -11.11
CA SER A 305 -9.37 -2.94 -10.57
C SER A 305 -8.67 -1.64 -10.14
N LEU A 306 -9.15 -0.47 -10.56
CA LEU A 306 -8.61 0.82 -10.14
C LEU A 306 -9.39 1.44 -8.96
N LEU A 307 -10.25 0.67 -8.29
CA LEU A 307 -11.06 1.09 -7.15
C LEU A 307 -10.24 1.83 -6.07
N LEU A 308 -9.08 1.30 -5.71
CA LEU A 308 -8.23 1.87 -4.66
C LEU A 308 -7.35 3.03 -5.13
N PHE A 309 -7.42 3.42 -6.41
CA PHE A 309 -6.59 4.51 -6.93
C PHE A 309 -6.92 5.86 -6.27
N SER A 310 -8.21 6.15 -6.02
CA SER A 310 -8.60 7.37 -5.30
C SER A 310 -8.05 7.39 -3.87
N ARG A 311 -8.09 6.25 -3.17
CA ARG A 311 -7.56 6.07 -1.81
C ARG A 311 -6.04 6.24 -1.76
N TYR A 312 -5.33 5.72 -2.77
CA TYR A 312 -3.89 5.98 -2.93
C TYR A 312 -3.61 7.47 -3.16
N LEU A 313 -4.37 8.12 -4.05
CA LEU A 313 -4.21 9.54 -4.35
C LEU A 313 -4.58 10.46 -3.18
N GLN A 314 -5.47 10.05 -2.27
CA GLN A 314 -5.73 10.79 -1.03
C GLN A 314 -4.44 11.04 -0.27
N GLN A 315 -3.65 10.00 -0.05
CA GLN A 315 -2.38 10.19 0.64
C GLN A 315 -1.37 10.97 -0.23
N LEU A 316 -1.19 10.56 -1.49
CA LEU A 316 -0.19 11.19 -2.36
C LEU A 316 -0.44 12.69 -2.55
N VAL A 317 -1.69 13.10 -2.77
CA VAL A 317 -2.07 14.49 -3.03
C VAL A 317 -2.28 15.27 -1.74
N MET A 318 -3.13 14.78 -0.83
CA MET A 318 -3.55 15.58 0.34
C MET A 318 -2.40 15.74 1.35
N GLU A 319 -1.64 14.68 1.62
CA GLU A 319 -0.49 14.77 2.54
C GLU A 319 0.67 15.57 1.94
N SER A 320 0.79 15.60 0.61
CA SER A 320 1.81 16.41 -0.08
C SER A 320 1.44 17.89 -0.19
N LEU A 321 0.18 18.22 -0.47
CA LEU A 321 -0.24 19.59 -0.80
C LEU A 321 -0.92 20.32 0.36
N GLY A 322 -1.48 19.58 1.33
CA GLY A 322 -2.14 20.12 2.51
C GLY A 322 -1.15 20.78 3.46
N LYS A 323 -0.92 22.08 3.32
CA LYS A 323 0.14 22.81 4.03
C LYS A 323 -0.32 24.15 4.58
N GLU A 324 -0.05 24.37 5.87
CA GLU A 324 -0.36 25.62 6.55
C GLU A 324 0.53 26.77 6.05
N PHE A 325 1.82 26.51 5.83
CA PHE A 325 2.81 27.50 5.43
C PHE A 325 3.42 27.18 4.06
N ASP A 326 3.73 28.22 3.30
CA ASP A 326 4.53 28.15 2.07
C ASP A 326 6.03 28.12 2.38
N LEU A 327 6.87 28.05 1.34
CA LEU A 327 8.34 28.02 1.45
C LEU A 327 8.94 29.35 1.95
N ASP A 328 8.21 30.45 1.84
CA ASP A 328 8.60 31.77 2.34
C ASP A 328 8.16 32.00 3.81
N GLY A 329 7.44 31.03 4.40
CA GLY A 329 6.92 31.09 5.77
C GLY A 329 5.60 31.83 5.92
N ASN A 330 4.93 32.20 4.83
CA ASN A 330 3.61 32.82 4.88
C ASN A 330 2.55 31.75 5.14
N ARG A 331 1.51 32.11 5.91
CA ARG A 331 0.37 31.24 6.14
C ARG A 331 -0.53 31.22 4.91
N VAL A 332 -0.65 30.07 4.24
CA VAL A 332 -1.40 29.90 2.99
C VAL A 332 -2.58 28.92 3.10
N ASN A 333 -2.52 27.95 4.03
CA ASN A 333 -3.55 26.90 4.19
C ASN A 333 -3.93 26.22 2.85
N GLN A 334 -2.92 25.82 2.08
CA GLN A 334 -3.09 25.16 0.79
C GLN A 334 -3.56 23.71 0.94
N GLY A 335 -4.13 23.16 -0.13
CA GLY A 335 -4.52 21.76 -0.23
C GLY A 335 -5.36 21.46 -1.46
N LEU A 336 -5.53 20.17 -1.76
CA LEU A 336 -6.55 19.67 -2.68
C LEU A 336 -7.19 18.45 -2.03
N THR A 337 -8.43 18.57 -1.59
CA THR A 337 -9.16 17.43 -1.04
C THR A 337 -9.38 16.41 -2.17
N VAL A 338 -9.07 15.15 -1.92
CA VAL A 338 -9.32 14.07 -2.87
C VAL A 338 -10.40 13.14 -2.33
N TYR A 339 -11.39 12.85 -3.15
CA TYR A 339 -12.31 11.76 -2.90
C TYR A 339 -12.72 11.13 -4.22
N GLY A 340 -13.37 9.96 -4.14
CA GLY A 340 -13.68 9.19 -5.32
C GLY A 340 -13.79 7.73 -4.99
N ASN A 341 -14.53 6.99 -5.82
CA ASN A 341 -14.66 5.56 -5.70
C ASN A 341 -14.50 4.95 -7.11
N LYS A 342 -15.59 4.61 -7.81
CA LYS A 342 -15.52 4.13 -9.19
C LYS A 342 -16.79 4.38 -10.00
N GLY A 343 -16.60 4.58 -11.30
CA GLY A 343 -17.68 4.55 -12.29
C GLY A 343 -17.99 3.12 -12.74
N SER A 344 -19.25 2.76 -13.02
CA SER A 344 -20.46 3.59 -12.95
C SER A 344 -21.13 3.61 -11.56
N THR A 345 -20.61 2.89 -10.55
CA THR A 345 -21.22 2.79 -9.21
C THR A 345 -21.56 4.16 -8.61
N ASP A 346 -20.65 5.14 -8.74
CA ASP A 346 -20.84 6.46 -8.15
C ASP A 346 -21.96 7.28 -8.80
N GLN A 347 -22.40 6.92 -10.02
CA GLN A 347 -23.61 7.47 -10.66
C GLN A 347 -24.85 7.24 -9.81
N HIS A 348 -24.84 6.16 -9.02
CA HIS A 348 -25.92 5.78 -8.11
C HIS A 348 -25.65 6.17 -6.65
N ALA A 349 -24.60 6.96 -6.40
CA ALA A 349 -24.27 7.46 -5.07
C ALA A 349 -24.29 8.99 -5.04
N TYR A 350 -23.18 9.65 -5.41
CA TYR A 350 -22.99 11.09 -5.19
C TYR A 350 -22.84 11.91 -6.48
N ILE A 351 -22.99 11.30 -7.66
CA ILE A 351 -22.96 12.06 -8.94
C ILE A 351 -24.10 13.10 -9.02
N GLN A 352 -25.22 12.89 -8.33
CA GLN A 352 -26.27 13.91 -8.17
C GLN A 352 -25.72 15.21 -7.55
N GLN A 353 -24.88 15.11 -6.50
CA GLN A 353 -24.19 16.25 -5.90
C GLN A 353 -23.25 16.91 -6.90
N LEU A 354 -22.49 16.12 -7.67
CA LEU A 354 -21.54 16.66 -8.66
C LEU A 354 -22.27 17.39 -9.80
N ARG A 355 -23.46 16.93 -10.16
CA ARG A 355 -24.24 17.50 -11.25
C ARG A 355 -24.98 18.77 -10.84
N GLU A 356 -25.73 18.72 -9.74
CA GLU A 356 -26.72 19.75 -9.39
C GLU A 356 -26.40 20.45 -8.05
N GLY A 357 -25.48 19.91 -7.26
CA GLY A 357 -25.06 20.48 -5.99
C GLY A 357 -24.06 21.62 -6.12
N VAL A 358 -23.44 21.95 -4.99
CA VAL A 358 -22.45 23.04 -4.86
C VAL A 358 -21.29 22.81 -5.82
N HIS A 359 -20.82 23.88 -6.48
CA HIS A 359 -19.70 23.83 -7.42
C HIS A 359 -18.34 23.96 -6.75
N ASN A 360 -18.06 23.08 -5.79
CA ASN A 360 -16.83 23.06 -5.02
C ASN A 360 -15.87 21.95 -5.48
N PHE A 361 -15.96 21.49 -6.73
CA PHE A 361 -15.15 20.36 -7.21
C PHE A 361 -14.79 20.47 -8.71
N PHE A 362 -13.77 19.72 -9.12
CA PHE A 362 -13.53 19.32 -10.50
C PHE A 362 -13.36 17.79 -10.58
N ALA A 363 -13.74 17.18 -11.70
CA ALA A 363 -13.65 15.73 -11.88
C ALA A 363 -12.39 15.31 -12.64
N THR A 364 -11.82 14.17 -12.27
CA THR A 364 -10.73 13.50 -12.98
C THR A 364 -11.19 12.09 -13.33
N PHE A 365 -11.49 11.85 -14.60
CA PHE A 365 -11.87 10.54 -15.10
C PHE A 365 -10.62 9.72 -15.44
N ILE A 366 -10.57 8.46 -15.00
CA ILE A 366 -9.60 7.49 -15.49
C ILE A 366 -10.31 6.54 -16.45
N GLU A 367 -9.98 6.65 -17.74
CA GLU A 367 -10.56 5.84 -18.81
C GLU A 367 -9.61 4.70 -19.19
N VAL A 368 -10.13 3.48 -19.30
CA VAL A 368 -9.38 2.32 -19.76
C VAL A 368 -9.98 1.86 -21.09
N LEU A 369 -9.18 1.85 -22.16
CA LEU A 369 -9.68 1.54 -23.50
C LEU A 369 -9.93 0.05 -23.74
N ARG A 370 -9.13 -0.82 -23.11
CA ARG A 370 -9.29 -2.26 -23.22
C ARG A 370 -10.08 -2.81 -22.04
N ASP A 371 -11.29 -3.29 -22.33
CA ASP A 371 -12.18 -3.86 -21.32
C ASP A 371 -11.71 -5.23 -20.84
N ARG A 372 -11.23 -6.07 -21.77
CA ARG A 372 -10.82 -7.45 -21.52
C ARG A 372 -9.57 -7.83 -22.34
N PRO A 373 -8.81 -8.85 -21.91
CA PRO A 373 -7.75 -9.42 -22.74
C PRO A 373 -8.30 -9.85 -24.12
N PRO A 374 -7.49 -9.76 -25.20
CA PRO A 374 -7.88 -10.23 -26.52
C PRO A 374 -8.51 -11.63 -26.51
N GLY A 375 -9.55 -11.84 -27.32
CA GLY A 375 -10.20 -13.15 -27.48
C GLY A 375 -11.22 -13.50 -26.38
N HIS A 376 -11.52 -12.57 -25.48
CA HIS A 376 -12.54 -12.72 -24.43
C HIS A 376 -13.76 -11.81 -24.66
N ASP A 377 -13.97 -11.43 -25.92
CA ASP A 377 -15.06 -10.57 -26.36
C ASP A 377 -16.38 -11.34 -26.18
N TRP A 378 -17.27 -10.80 -25.36
CA TRP A 378 -18.61 -11.33 -25.15
C TRP A 378 -19.62 -10.21 -25.34
N GLU A 379 -20.50 -10.41 -26.31
CA GLU A 379 -21.59 -9.50 -26.58
C GLU A 379 -22.76 -9.80 -25.65
N LEU A 380 -23.30 -8.74 -25.03
CA LEU A 380 -24.56 -8.77 -24.29
C LEU A 380 -25.74 -8.84 -25.26
N GLU A 381 -25.64 -8.05 -26.32
CA GLU A 381 -26.62 -7.86 -27.38
C GLU A 381 -25.86 -7.66 -28.70
N PRO A 382 -26.49 -7.86 -29.87
CA PRO A 382 -25.79 -7.79 -31.16
C PRO A 382 -24.96 -6.50 -31.31
N GLY A 383 -23.64 -6.64 -31.33
CA GLY A 383 -22.69 -5.53 -31.47
C GLY A 383 -22.48 -4.66 -30.22
N VAL A 384 -22.90 -5.11 -29.03
CA VAL A 384 -22.74 -4.36 -27.77
C VAL A 384 -22.19 -5.26 -26.67
N THR A 385 -21.12 -4.81 -26.01
CA THR A 385 -20.47 -5.46 -24.87
C THR A 385 -20.74 -4.72 -23.57
N CYS A 386 -20.40 -5.32 -22.42
CA CYS A 386 -20.38 -4.59 -21.13
C CYS A 386 -19.42 -3.39 -21.17
N GLY A 387 -18.32 -3.52 -21.92
CA GLY A 387 -17.33 -2.46 -22.11
C GLY A 387 -17.92 -1.23 -22.79
N ASP A 388 -18.72 -1.44 -23.83
CA ASP A 388 -19.42 -0.35 -24.53
C ASP A 388 -20.38 0.40 -23.61
N TYR A 389 -21.10 -0.31 -22.73
CA TYR A 389 -21.92 0.34 -21.70
C TYR A 389 -21.06 1.14 -20.72
N LEU A 390 -19.96 0.59 -20.22
CA LEU A 390 -19.07 1.29 -19.30
C LEU A 390 -18.47 2.55 -19.92
N PHE A 391 -18.01 2.46 -21.17
CA PHE A 391 -17.54 3.60 -21.97
C PHE A 391 -18.64 4.64 -22.16
N GLY A 392 -19.85 4.22 -22.55
CA GLY A 392 -21.01 5.09 -22.70
C GLY A 392 -21.37 5.81 -21.40
N MET A 393 -21.29 5.11 -20.27
CA MET A 393 -21.53 5.68 -18.93
C MET A 393 -20.48 6.73 -18.55
N LEU A 394 -19.20 6.50 -18.87
CA LEU A 394 -18.13 7.50 -18.68
C LEU A 394 -18.41 8.74 -19.51
N GLN A 395 -18.58 8.58 -20.82
CA GLN A 395 -18.74 9.70 -21.74
C GLN A 395 -20.05 10.46 -21.49
N GLY A 396 -21.12 9.76 -21.12
CA GLY A 396 -22.40 10.33 -20.69
C GLY A 396 -22.25 11.18 -19.43
N THR A 397 -21.59 10.66 -18.40
CA THR A 397 -21.32 11.42 -17.15
C THR A 397 -20.48 12.65 -17.41
N ARG A 398 -19.39 12.50 -18.17
CA ARG A 398 -18.51 13.61 -18.54
C ARG A 398 -19.27 14.70 -19.30
N SER A 399 -20.11 14.30 -20.26
CA SER A 399 -20.93 15.24 -21.03
C SER A 399 -21.99 15.93 -20.18
N ALA A 400 -22.63 15.21 -19.25
CA ALA A 400 -23.61 15.77 -18.33
C ALA A 400 -23.00 16.79 -17.35
N LEU A 401 -21.80 16.50 -16.83
CA LEU A 401 -21.03 17.44 -16.01
C LEU A 401 -20.67 18.70 -16.81
N TYR A 402 -20.18 18.53 -18.04
CA TYR A 402 -19.85 19.66 -18.91
C TYR A 402 -21.06 20.55 -19.24
N ALA A 403 -22.21 19.94 -19.56
CA ALA A 403 -23.44 20.68 -19.82
C ALA A 403 -23.89 21.55 -18.65
N ASN A 404 -23.52 21.18 -17.42
CA ASN A 404 -23.76 21.92 -16.19
C ASN A 404 -22.57 22.83 -15.78
N GLY A 405 -21.63 23.09 -16.69
CA GLY A 405 -20.48 23.97 -16.45
C GLY A 405 -19.46 23.42 -15.45
N ARG A 406 -19.42 22.10 -15.24
CA ARG A 406 -18.49 21.45 -14.30
C ARG A 406 -17.19 21.07 -15.02
N GLU A 407 -16.05 21.46 -14.45
CA GLU A 407 -14.74 21.18 -15.03
C GLU A 407 -14.37 19.70 -14.87
N SER A 408 -13.71 19.15 -15.89
CA SER A 408 -13.17 17.80 -15.81
C SER A 408 -11.93 17.60 -16.66
N VAL A 409 -11.09 16.68 -16.21
CA VAL A 409 -9.91 16.14 -16.92
C VAL A 409 -10.14 14.65 -17.16
N THR A 410 -9.69 14.14 -18.30
CA THR A 410 -9.69 12.70 -18.58
C THR A 410 -8.26 12.24 -18.81
N VAL A 411 -7.86 11.21 -18.06
CA VAL A 411 -6.61 10.46 -18.22
C VAL A 411 -6.97 9.10 -18.81
N THR A 412 -6.52 8.85 -20.03
CA THR A 412 -6.83 7.62 -20.76
C THR A 412 -5.62 6.69 -20.78
N VAL A 413 -5.83 5.44 -20.37
CA VAL A 413 -4.83 4.35 -20.44
C VAL A 413 -5.34 3.24 -21.37
N GLN A 414 -4.42 2.60 -22.08
CA GLN A 414 -4.79 1.56 -23.04
C GLN A 414 -5.41 0.33 -22.35
N GLU A 415 -4.80 -0.12 -21.26
CA GLU A 415 -5.15 -1.33 -20.51
C GLU A 415 -4.55 -1.20 -19.11
N VAL A 416 -5.10 -1.90 -18.12
CA VAL A 416 -4.50 -1.99 -16.78
C VAL A 416 -3.48 -3.12 -16.78
N THR A 417 -2.20 -2.75 -16.76
CA THR A 417 -1.04 -3.65 -16.82
C THR A 417 0.01 -3.14 -15.83
N PRO A 418 1.00 -3.96 -15.43
CA PRO A 418 2.08 -3.50 -14.55
C PRO A 418 2.74 -2.22 -15.09
N ARG A 419 3.01 -2.17 -16.39
CA ARG A 419 3.56 -0.99 -17.07
C ARG A 419 2.66 0.25 -16.98
N SER A 420 1.37 0.13 -17.29
CA SER A 420 0.48 1.31 -17.27
C SER A 420 0.19 1.81 -15.86
N VAL A 421 0.07 0.92 -14.86
CA VAL A 421 -0.06 1.30 -13.44
C VAL A 421 1.20 2.01 -12.97
N GLY A 422 2.39 1.51 -13.31
CA GLY A 422 3.65 2.18 -13.00
C GLY A 422 3.74 3.58 -13.61
N ALA A 423 3.32 3.74 -14.87
CA ALA A 423 3.26 5.04 -15.53
C ALA A 423 2.23 5.99 -14.88
N LEU A 424 1.07 5.47 -14.46
CA LEU A 424 0.01 6.25 -13.81
C LEU A 424 0.46 6.79 -12.44
N ILE A 425 1.13 5.94 -11.63
CA ILE A 425 1.72 6.36 -10.35
C ILE A 425 2.72 7.50 -10.58
N ALA A 426 3.68 7.30 -11.48
CA ALA A 426 4.71 8.30 -11.77
C ALA A 426 4.13 9.62 -12.32
N LEU A 427 3.05 9.56 -13.11
CA LEU A 427 2.37 10.75 -13.63
C LEU A 427 1.85 11.62 -12.49
N TYR A 428 1.16 11.02 -11.52
CA TYR A 428 0.58 11.75 -10.39
C TYR A 428 1.63 12.19 -9.38
N GLU A 429 2.65 11.37 -9.10
CA GLU A 429 3.78 11.78 -8.24
C GLU A 429 4.47 13.03 -8.80
N ARG A 430 4.72 13.05 -10.11
CA ARG A 430 5.30 14.21 -10.79
C ARG A 430 4.36 15.41 -10.81
N ALA A 431 3.07 15.20 -11.08
CA ALA A 431 2.08 16.27 -11.11
C ALA A 431 1.94 16.95 -9.75
N VAL A 432 1.95 16.19 -8.65
CA VAL A 432 1.97 16.72 -7.28
C VAL A 432 3.20 17.59 -7.04
N GLY A 433 4.40 17.15 -7.43
CA GLY A 433 5.62 17.95 -7.29
C GLY A 433 5.59 19.26 -8.08
N ILE A 434 5.06 19.22 -9.31
CA ILE A 434 4.90 20.42 -10.14
C ILE A 434 3.86 21.36 -9.53
N TYR A 435 2.69 20.84 -9.14
CA TYR A 435 1.63 21.65 -8.52
C TYR A 435 2.12 22.32 -7.23
N ALA A 436 2.80 21.58 -6.36
CA ALA A 436 3.38 22.12 -5.13
C ALA A 436 4.35 23.28 -5.41
N SER A 437 5.14 23.17 -6.49
CA SER A 437 6.03 24.25 -6.93
C SER A 437 5.24 25.49 -7.40
N LEU A 438 4.11 25.30 -8.10
CA LEU A 438 3.23 26.39 -8.55
C LEU A 438 2.57 27.14 -7.39
N ILE A 439 2.26 26.44 -6.29
CA ILE A 439 1.63 27.03 -5.10
C ILE A 439 2.64 27.33 -3.97
N ASN A 440 3.94 27.22 -4.26
CA ASN A 440 5.05 27.54 -3.36
C ASN A 440 5.09 26.73 -2.04
N VAL A 441 4.68 25.46 -2.04
CA VAL A 441 4.73 24.61 -0.82
C VAL A 441 5.72 23.46 -0.95
N ASN A 442 6.23 22.97 0.17
CA ASN A 442 7.08 21.78 0.18
C ASN A 442 6.20 20.51 0.12
N ALA A 443 6.23 19.80 -1.01
CA ALA A 443 5.46 18.57 -1.20
C ALA A 443 5.89 17.38 -0.32
N TYR A 444 7.10 17.40 0.24
CA TYR A 444 7.80 16.18 0.70
C TYR A 444 7.97 16.08 2.22
N HIS A 445 7.62 17.12 2.98
CA HIS A 445 7.49 17.05 4.44
C HIS A 445 6.02 16.79 4.88
N GLN A 446 5.82 16.39 6.14
CA GLN A 446 4.49 16.15 6.73
C GLN A 446 4.39 16.63 8.19
N PRO A 447 4.52 17.94 8.47
CA PRO A 447 4.52 18.42 9.86
C PRO A 447 3.19 18.20 10.59
N GLY A 448 2.06 18.16 9.88
CA GLY A 448 0.72 18.10 10.48
C GLY A 448 0.40 16.82 11.26
N VAL A 449 1.01 15.68 10.91
CA VAL A 449 0.71 14.39 11.58
C VAL A 449 1.34 14.28 12.96
N GLU A 450 2.36 15.09 13.26
CA GLU A 450 3.07 15.02 14.54
C GLU A 450 2.24 15.57 15.71
N ALA A 451 1.35 16.54 15.45
CA ALA A 451 0.44 17.07 16.47
C ALA A 451 -0.53 15.99 16.99
N GLY A 452 -1.12 15.21 16.09
CA GLY A 452 -2.02 14.11 16.44
C GLY A 452 -1.31 13.01 17.24
N LYS A 453 -0.09 12.62 16.82
CA LYS A 453 0.73 11.65 17.56
C LYS A 453 1.08 12.12 18.97
N LYS A 454 1.43 13.39 19.12
CA LYS A 454 1.74 13.98 20.43
C LYS A 454 0.52 13.97 21.34
N ALA A 455 -0.63 14.43 20.87
CA ALA A 455 -1.87 14.46 21.64
C ALA A 455 -2.30 13.04 22.06
N ALA A 456 -2.22 12.06 21.16
CA ALA A 456 -2.49 10.66 21.51
C ALA A 456 -1.51 10.14 22.58
N GLY A 457 -0.23 10.50 22.49
CA GLY A 457 0.78 10.16 23.50
C GLY A 457 0.46 10.73 24.89
N GLU A 458 -0.05 11.96 24.96
CA GLU A 458 -0.49 12.61 26.21
C GLU A 458 -1.67 11.86 26.84
N VAL A 459 -2.67 11.46 26.04
CA VAL A 459 -3.81 10.64 26.50
C VAL A 459 -3.35 9.29 27.03
N LEU A 460 -2.47 8.59 26.31
CA LEU A 460 -1.93 7.29 26.75
C LEU A 460 -1.10 7.41 28.03
N ALA A 461 -0.35 8.49 28.20
CA ALA A 461 0.39 8.77 29.42
C ALA A 461 -0.56 9.05 30.60
N LEU A 462 -1.64 9.80 30.37
CA LEU A 462 -2.68 10.04 31.37
C LEU A 462 -3.39 8.73 31.75
N GLN A 463 -3.73 7.88 30.79
CA GLN A 463 -4.34 6.57 31.04
C GLN A 463 -3.44 5.68 31.92
N LYS A 464 -2.12 5.70 31.71
CA LYS A 464 -1.18 4.96 32.59
C LYS A 464 -1.18 5.51 34.02
N ARG A 465 -1.25 6.84 34.20
CA ARG A 465 -1.35 7.45 35.54
C ARG A 465 -2.66 7.07 36.23
N VAL A 466 -3.79 7.15 35.51
CA VAL A 466 -5.10 6.72 36.00
C VAL A 466 -5.05 5.26 36.46
N LEU A 467 -4.48 4.37 35.64
CA LEU A 467 -4.31 2.95 36.01
C LEU A 467 -3.47 2.78 37.29
N SER A 468 -2.37 3.52 37.43
CA SER A 468 -1.53 3.50 38.64
C SER A 468 -2.31 3.94 39.88
N VAL A 469 -3.05 5.05 39.78
CA VAL A 469 -3.86 5.59 40.88
C VAL A 469 -4.95 4.61 41.31
N LEU A 470 -5.65 4.00 40.34
CA LEU A 470 -6.67 2.99 40.64
C LEU A 470 -6.04 1.74 41.27
N ASN A 471 -4.87 1.30 40.79
CA ASN A 471 -4.17 0.16 41.36
C ASN A 471 -3.72 0.41 42.81
N GLU A 472 -3.17 1.59 43.10
CA GLU A 472 -2.79 1.99 44.46
C GLU A 472 -4.00 2.08 45.39
N ALA A 473 -5.15 2.56 44.90
CA ALA A 473 -6.39 2.61 45.67
C ALA A 473 -6.94 1.21 45.97
N SER A 474 -6.82 0.27 45.01
CA SER A 474 -7.23 -1.13 45.19
C SER A 474 -6.34 -1.92 46.17
N CYS A 475 -5.15 -1.43 46.52
CA CYS A 475 -4.31 -2.04 47.55
C CYS A 475 -4.70 -1.68 48.99
N LYS A 476 -5.68 -0.80 49.21
CA LYS A 476 -6.17 -0.43 50.54
C LYS A 476 -7.28 -1.38 51.00
N ASP A 477 -7.34 -1.63 52.31
CA ASP A 477 -8.41 -2.41 52.95
C ASP A 477 -9.20 -1.51 53.93
N PRO A 478 -10.50 -1.24 53.69
CA PRO A 478 -11.29 -1.70 52.55
C PRO A 478 -10.92 -0.95 51.24
N VAL A 479 -11.24 -1.55 50.09
CA VAL A 479 -11.08 -0.90 48.78
C VAL A 479 -12.09 0.25 48.67
N GLU A 480 -11.59 1.47 48.60
CA GLU A 480 -12.44 2.67 48.49
C GLU A 480 -12.51 3.14 47.03
N PRO A 481 -13.73 3.28 46.45
CA PRO A 481 -13.89 3.80 45.10
C PRO A 481 -13.62 5.30 45.07
N LEU A 482 -12.86 5.75 44.07
CA LEU A 482 -12.48 7.15 43.89
C LEU A 482 -13.44 7.87 42.96
N SER A 483 -13.83 9.09 43.30
CA SER A 483 -14.46 10.02 42.36
C SER A 483 -13.50 10.40 41.23
N ILE A 484 -14.04 10.87 40.10
CA ILE A 484 -13.22 11.35 38.97
C ILE A 484 -12.31 12.50 39.40
N GLU A 485 -12.79 13.40 40.26
CA GLU A 485 -12.02 14.51 40.82
C GLU A 485 -10.85 14.01 41.67
N GLU A 486 -11.05 13.00 42.53
CA GLU A 486 -9.95 12.41 43.31
C GLU A 486 -8.92 11.72 42.42
N VAL A 487 -9.36 11.05 41.34
CA VAL A 487 -8.44 10.48 40.34
C VAL A 487 -7.65 11.59 39.64
N ALA A 488 -8.30 12.69 39.27
CA ALA A 488 -7.69 13.84 38.63
C ALA A 488 -6.63 14.49 39.51
N ASP A 489 -6.94 14.72 40.79
CA ASP A 489 -6.01 15.28 41.76
C ASP A 489 -4.78 14.38 41.96
N ARG A 490 -4.99 13.07 42.11
CA ARG A 490 -3.90 12.09 42.27
C ARG A 490 -3.08 11.88 40.99
N CYS A 491 -3.68 12.10 39.81
CA CYS A 491 -2.96 12.12 38.54
C CYS A 491 -2.22 13.44 38.27
N HIS A 492 -2.35 14.43 39.16
CA HIS A 492 -1.89 15.81 39.00
C HIS A 492 -2.43 16.49 37.72
N ALA A 493 -3.70 16.23 37.41
CA ALA A 493 -4.38 16.68 36.20
C ALA A 493 -5.82 17.17 36.48
N PRO A 494 -6.02 18.17 37.37
CA PRO A 494 -7.35 18.60 37.81
C PRO A 494 -8.20 19.23 36.69
N GLU A 495 -7.58 19.70 35.62
CA GLU A 495 -8.27 20.27 34.46
C GLU A 495 -8.72 19.21 33.44
N ASP A 496 -8.21 17.97 33.54
CA ASP A 496 -8.44 16.90 32.55
C ASP A 496 -9.61 15.96 32.93
N ILE A 497 -10.57 16.45 33.74
CA ILE A 497 -11.69 15.64 34.27
C ILE A 497 -12.44 14.90 33.16
N GLU A 498 -12.75 15.57 32.04
CA GLU A 498 -13.46 14.94 30.93
C GLU A 498 -12.65 13.80 30.32
N MET A 499 -11.35 14.02 30.08
CA MET A 499 -10.48 13.00 29.50
C MET A 499 -10.29 11.81 30.44
N ILE A 500 -10.13 12.06 31.74
CA ILE A 500 -10.04 11.02 32.77
C ILE A 500 -11.33 10.20 32.81
N TYR A 501 -12.50 10.85 32.76
CA TYR A 501 -13.77 10.16 32.65
C TYR A 501 -13.84 9.29 31.37
N LYS A 502 -13.43 9.81 30.20
CA LYS A 502 -13.40 9.03 28.95
C LYS A 502 -12.45 7.83 29.05
N ILE A 503 -11.29 7.99 29.66
CA ILE A 503 -10.32 6.91 29.92
C ILE A 503 -10.95 5.83 30.82
N ILE A 504 -11.59 6.23 31.93
CA ILE A 504 -12.24 5.31 32.86
C ILE A 504 -13.40 4.59 32.19
N ALA A 505 -14.25 5.29 31.45
CA ALA A 505 -15.36 4.69 30.71
C ALA A 505 -14.85 3.68 29.68
N HIS A 506 -13.77 4.01 28.95
CA HIS A 506 -13.12 3.08 28.03
C HIS A 506 -12.54 1.86 28.77
N MET A 507 -11.81 2.06 29.86
CA MET A 507 -11.26 0.96 30.67
C MET A 507 -12.35 0.07 31.26
N ALA A 508 -13.45 0.64 31.74
CA ALA A 508 -14.56 -0.10 32.33
C ALA A 508 -15.32 -0.92 31.29
N ALA A 509 -15.53 -0.38 30.09
CA ALA A 509 -16.11 -1.13 28.97
C ALA A 509 -15.20 -2.29 28.48
N ASN A 510 -13.93 -2.32 28.90
CA ASN A 510 -12.96 -3.36 28.58
C ASN A 510 -12.50 -4.13 29.83
N ASP A 511 -13.32 -4.16 30.89
CA ASP A 511 -13.09 -4.93 32.13
C ASP A 511 -11.79 -4.59 32.89
N ARG A 512 -11.21 -3.40 32.64
CA ARG A 512 -9.99 -2.90 33.29
C ARG A 512 -10.25 -1.93 34.43
N ALA A 513 -11.51 -1.54 34.64
CA ALA A 513 -11.98 -0.69 35.73
C ALA A 513 -13.43 -1.06 36.07
N ILE A 514 -13.88 -0.79 37.29
CA ILE A 514 -15.29 -0.98 37.69
C ILE A 514 -15.87 0.35 38.14
N ILE A 515 -16.95 0.78 37.50
CA ILE A 515 -17.75 1.93 37.94
C ILE A 515 -18.67 1.44 39.07
N ALA A 516 -18.34 1.82 40.29
CA ALA A 516 -19.01 1.38 41.51
C ALA A 516 -20.35 2.09 41.75
N GLU A 517 -20.37 3.39 41.48
CA GLU A 517 -21.49 4.30 41.73
C GLU A 517 -21.54 5.35 40.62
N GLY A 518 -22.71 5.97 40.44
CA GLY A 518 -22.92 7.09 39.52
C GLY A 518 -23.59 6.73 38.21
N ASP A 519 -23.88 7.77 37.43
CA ASP A 519 -24.50 7.67 36.10
C ASP A 519 -23.54 8.21 35.03
N CYS A 520 -23.43 7.51 33.91
CA CYS A 520 -22.65 7.95 32.75
C CYS A 520 -23.17 9.27 32.15
N GLY A 521 -24.45 9.61 32.35
CA GLY A 521 -25.02 10.92 32.01
C GLY A 521 -24.55 12.06 32.92
N SER A 522 -23.93 11.75 34.06
CA SER A 522 -23.40 12.72 35.03
C SER A 522 -21.99 12.31 35.47
N PRO A 523 -20.94 12.61 34.66
CA PRO A 523 -19.57 12.16 34.89
C PRO A 523 -19.01 12.40 36.30
N ARG A 524 -19.42 13.49 36.97
CA ARG A 524 -18.98 13.83 38.33
C ARG A 524 -19.61 12.97 39.44
N SER A 525 -20.66 12.22 39.13
CA SER A 525 -21.27 11.28 40.07
C SER A 525 -20.56 9.92 40.09
N VAL A 526 -19.67 9.68 39.13
CA VAL A 526 -19.00 8.39 38.95
C VAL A 526 -17.92 8.18 40.00
N LYS A 527 -17.98 7.03 40.67
CA LYS A 527 -16.87 6.51 41.47
C LYS A 527 -16.35 5.20 40.89
N VAL A 528 -15.03 5.02 40.90
CA VAL A 528 -14.34 3.93 40.22
C VAL A 528 -13.31 3.25 41.12
N PHE A 529 -13.11 1.96 40.95
CA PHE A 529 -11.94 1.22 41.44
C PHE A 529 -11.38 0.34 40.31
N LEU A 530 -10.17 -0.21 40.50
CA LEU A 530 -9.58 -1.09 39.49
C LEU A 530 -10.42 -2.37 39.36
N GLY A 531 -10.70 -2.81 38.14
CA GLY A 531 -11.29 -4.13 37.91
C GLY A 531 -10.29 -5.24 38.26
N GLU A 532 -10.76 -6.43 38.61
CA GLU A 532 -9.89 -7.60 38.68
C GLU A 532 -9.35 -7.89 37.28
N CYS A 533 -8.22 -7.29 36.94
CA CYS A 533 -7.46 -7.70 35.78
C CYS A 533 -6.92 -9.09 36.14
N ASN A 534 -7.60 -10.16 35.70
CA ASN A 534 -7.11 -11.52 35.89
C ASN A 534 -5.88 -11.73 34.98
N VAL A 535 -4.74 -11.19 35.40
CA VAL A 535 -3.48 -11.20 34.63
C VAL A 535 -3.02 -12.64 34.40
N ASP A 536 -3.38 -13.56 35.29
CA ASP A 536 -3.05 -14.99 35.17
C ASP A 536 -3.81 -15.68 34.02
N ALA A 537 -4.96 -15.15 33.58
CA ALA A 537 -5.69 -15.65 32.42
C ALA A 537 -5.16 -15.14 31.07
N LEU A 538 -4.30 -14.12 31.08
CA LEU A 538 -3.68 -13.53 29.87
C LEU A 538 -2.33 -14.16 29.50
N TYR A 539 -1.74 -14.96 30.39
CA TYR A 539 -0.45 -15.63 30.23
C TYR A 539 -0.49 -17.16 30.41
N ALA A 540 -1.69 -17.74 30.56
CA ALA A 540 -1.93 -19.19 30.49
C ALA A 540 -2.32 -19.59 29.06
#